data_AF-A0A848S5D6-F1
#
_entry.id   AF-A0A848S5D6-F1
#
_cell.length_a   1.000
_cell.length_b   1.000
_cell.length_c   1.000
_cell.angle_alpha   90.00
_cell.angle_beta   90.00
_cell.angle_gamma   90.00
#
_symmetry.space_group_name_H-M   'P 1'
#
loop_
_entity.id
_entity.type
_entity.pdbx_description
1 polymer ?
#
loop_
_entity_poly.entity_id
_entity_poly.type
_entity_poly.pdbx_seq_one_letter_code
_entity_poly.pdbx_strand_id
1 'polypeptide(L)'
;GLFGPNPTVWSLFIFLHFLIAGLFIAFGIWTYTKWNLEQNFTIQASITIFMVLIWVTLYFIGSFGKASSINDMRSLNNFMNEILENK
;
A
#
# COMPACT_ATOMS: atom_id res chain seq x y z
N GLY A 1 -7.94 14.80 -21.97
CA GLY A 1 -6.70 14.78 -21.17
C GLY A 1 -6.56 13.42 -20.53
N LEU A 2 -5.36 12.86 -20.48
CA LEU A 2 -5.11 11.56 -19.86
C LEU A 2 -5.37 11.69 -18.35
N PHE A 3 -6.44 11.07 -17.84
CA PHE A 3 -6.74 11.05 -16.41
C PHE A 3 -5.71 10.16 -15.70
N GLY A 4 -4.64 10.79 -15.21
CA GLY A 4 -3.62 10.13 -14.41
C GLY A 4 -4.12 9.90 -12.97
N PRO A 5 -3.72 8.80 -12.30
CA PRO A 5 -4.06 8.56 -10.91
C PRO A 5 -3.53 9.68 -10.01
N ASN A 6 -4.25 9.94 -8.92
CA ASN A 6 -3.96 11.05 -8.01
C ASN A 6 -2.51 10.93 -7.45
N PRO A 7 -1.58 11.85 -7.80
CA PRO A 7 -0.14 11.70 -7.52
C PRO A 7 0.19 11.63 -6.03
N THR A 8 -0.67 12.22 -5.18
CA THR A 8 -0.57 12.19 -3.72
C THR A 8 -0.78 10.79 -3.14
N VAL A 9 -1.72 10.01 -3.70
CA VAL A 9 -1.99 8.64 -3.22
C VAL A 9 -0.84 7.71 -3.60
N TRP A 10 -0.29 7.92 -4.80
CA TRP A 10 0.84 7.14 -5.28
C TRP A 10 2.11 7.37 -4.44
N SER A 11 2.45 8.62 -4.11
CA SER A 11 3.61 8.89 -3.27
C SER A 11 3.45 8.35 -1.84
N LEU A 12 2.26 8.49 -1.24
CA LEU A 12 1.93 7.91 0.07
C LEU A 12 2.10 6.39 0.06
N PHE A 13 1.64 5.72 -1.00
CA PHE A 13 1.78 4.28 -1.17
C PHE A 13 3.26 3.86 -1.22
N ILE A 14 4.06 4.53 -2.06
CA ILE A 14 5.50 4.23 -2.18
C ILE A 14 6.23 4.47 -0.85
N PHE A 15 5.90 5.54 -0.12
CA PHE A 15 6.47 5.85 1.19
C PHE A 15 6.18 4.73 2.21
N LEU A 16 4.91 4.33 2.34
CA LEU A 16 4.50 3.31 3.30
C LEU A 16 5.11 1.94 2.97
N HIS A 17 5.24 1.63 1.67
CA HIS A 17 5.88 0.42 1.19
C HIS A 17 7.36 0.36 1.62
N PHE A 18 8.09 1.47 1.51
CA PHE A 18 9.49 1.56 1.89
C PHE A 18 9.70 1.41 3.40
N LEU A 19 8.78 1.99 4.20
CA LEU A 19 8.79 1.86 5.66
C LEU A 19 8.64 0.39 6.11
N ILE A 20 7.72 -0.34 5.48
CA ILE A 20 7.49 -1.76 5.77
C ILE A 20 8.67 -2.62 5.32
N ALA A 21 9.27 -2.32 4.16
CA ALA A 21 10.46 -3.00 3.69
C ALA A 21 11.65 -2.84 4.67
N GLY A 22 11.85 -1.64 5.22
CA GLY A 22 12.86 -1.40 6.26
C GLY A 22 12.61 -2.20 7.54
N LEU A 23 11.37 -2.22 8.03
CA LEU A 23 11.00 -3.05 9.19
C LEU A 23 11.20 -4.55 8.91
N PHE A 24 10.86 -5.02 7.70
CA PHE A 24 11.04 -6.42 7.31
C PHE A 24 12.49 -6.87 7.44
N ILE A 25 13.44 -6.06 6.96
CA ILE A 25 14.87 -6.36 7.07
C ILE A 25 15.31 -6.37 8.55
N ALA A 26 14.86 -5.40 9.35
CA ALA A 26 15.20 -5.34 10.78
C ALA A 26 14.69 -6.56 11.56
N PHE A 27 13.43 -6.97 11.34
CA PHE A 27 12.85 -8.17 11.95
C PHE A 27 13.48 -9.47 11.42
N GLY A 28 13.87 -9.51 10.15
CA GLY A 28 14.61 -10.63 9.57
C GLY A 28 15.96 -10.85 10.27
N ILE A 29 16.74 -9.78 10.45
CA ILE A 29 18.03 -9.82 11.17
C ILE A 29 17.80 -10.25 12.63
N TRP A 30 16.80 -9.67 13.31
CA TRP A 30 16.48 -10.04 14.69
C TRP A 30 16.13 -11.53 14.82
N THR A 31 15.30 -12.04 13.92
CA THR A 31 14.88 -13.46 13.91
C THR A 31 16.08 -14.37 13.66
N TYR A 32 16.96 -14.02 12.73
CA TYR A 32 18.18 -14.78 12.46
C TYR A 32 19.12 -14.83 13.67
N THR A 33 19.30 -13.70 14.36
CA THR A 33 20.12 -13.64 15.58
C THR A 33 19.52 -14.51 16.70
N LYS A 34 18.18 -14.48 16.88
CA LYS A 34 17.47 -15.33 17.86
C LYS A 34 17.54 -16.82 17.52
N TRP A 35 17.45 -17.17 16.24
CA TRP A 35 17.60 -18.55 15.76
C TRP A 35 18.99 -19.10 16.09
N ASN A 36 20.05 -18.30 15.85
CA ASN A 36 21.42 -18.69 16.20
C ASN A 36 21.65 -18.84 17.71
N LEU A 37 20.80 -18.26 18.55
CA LEU A 37 20.91 -18.29 20.01
C LEU A 37 20.12 -19.43 20.67
N GLU A 38 19.50 -20.32 19.90
CA GLU A 38 18.61 -21.42 20.36
C GLU A 38 17.49 -20.97 21.33
N GLN A 39 17.20 -19.66 21.37
CA GLN A 39 16.14 -19.09 22.20
C GLN A 39 14.80 -19.16 21.47
N ASN A 40 13.72 -19.22 22.26
CA ASN A 40 12.34 -19.19 21.76
C ASN A 40 12.12 -18.03 20.76
N PHE A 41 12.11 -18.37 19.46
CA PHE A 41 11.95 -17.44 18.34
C PHE A 41 10.52 -17.46 17.75
N THR A 42 9.65 -18.31 18.30
CA THR A 42 8.29 -18.56 17.79
C THR A 42 7.45 -17.28 17.69
N ILE A 43 7.54 -16.40 18.70
CA ILE A 43 6.81 -15.12 18.71
C ILE A 43 7.39 -14.13 17.69
N GLN A 44 8.73 -14.04 17.58
CA GLN A 44 9.37 -13.17 16.60
C GLN A 44 9.09 -13.61 15.15
N ALA A 45 9.17 -14.90 14.86
CA ALA A 45 8.88 -15.42 13.52
C ALA A 45 7.40 -15.21 13.12
N SER A 46 6.47 -15.36 14.07
CA SER A 46 5.05 -15.09 13.83
C SER A 46 4.79 -13.63 13.44
N ILE A 47 5.46 -12.67 14.09
CA ILE A 47 5.36 -11.24 13.77
C ILE A 47 5.94 -10.96 12.38
N THR A 48 7.09 -11.55 12.04
CA THR A 48 7.72 -11.40 10.73
C THR A 48 6.78 -11.87 9.60
N ILE A 49 6.09 -13.01 9.79
CA ILE A 49 5.11 -13.53 8.84
C ILE A 49 3.87 -12.63 8.75
N PHE A 50 3.33 -12.16 9.88
CA PHE A 50 2.21 -11.22 9.91
C PHE A 50 2.53 -9.93 9.13
N MET A 51 3.79 -9.49 9.16
CA MET A 51 4.23 -8.30 8.43
C MET A 51 4.21 -8.49 6.91
N VAL A 52 4.49 -9.70 6.42
CA VAL A 52 4.36 -10.05 4.99
C VAL A 52 2.88 -10.02 4.55
N LEU A 53 1.96 -10.48 5.39
CA LEU A 53 0.52 -10.39 5.12
C LEU A 53 0.04 -8.94 5.00
N ILE A 54 0.53 -8.05 5.86
CA ILE A 54 0.25 -6.61 5.80
C ILE A 54 0.78 -6.00 4.49
N TRP A 55 1.97 -6.41 4.06
CA TRP A 55 2.56 -5.95 2.80
C TRP A 55 1.69 -6.33 1.58
N VAL A 56 1.22 -7.57 1.52
CA VAL A 56 0.31 -8.04 0.44
C VAL A 56 -1.02 -7.28 0.47
N THR A 57 -1.56 -7.04 1.67
CA THR A 57 -2.80 -6.26 1.85
C THR A 57 -2.62 -4.83 1.34
N LEU A 58 -1.49 -4.20 1.66
CA LEU A 58 -1.15 -2.87 1.19
C LEU A 58 -1.01 -2.80 -0.32
N TYR A 59 -0.40 -3.82 -0.94
CA TYR A 59 -0.33 -3.91 -2.40
C TYR A 59 -1.73 -3.92 -3.04
N PHE A 60 -2.66 -4.70 -2.46
CA PHE A 60 -4.05 -4.72 -2.90
C PHE A 60 -4.75 -3.36 -2.73
N ILE A 61 -4.56 -2.70 -1.58
CA ILE A 61 -5.12 -1.37 -1.32
C ILE A 61 -4.55 -0.33 -2.31
N GLY A 62 -3.25 -0.38 -2.62
CA GLY A 62 -2.64 0.51 -3.60
C GLY A 62 -3.22 0.33 -5.01
N SER A 63 -3.48 -0.92 -5.41
CA SER A 63 -4.18 -1.25 -6.66
C SER A 63 -5.62 -0.74 -6.66
N PHE A 64 -6.33 -0.88 -5.54
CA PHE A 64 -7.72 -0.43 -5.40
C PHE A 64 -7.83 1.11 -5.36
N GLY A 65 -6.90 1.80 -4.70
CA GLY A 65 -6.86 3.26 -4.64
C GLY A 65 -6.68 3.90 -6.03
N LYS A 66 -5.95 3.23 -6.93
CA LYS A 66 -5.83 3.64 -8.33
C LYS A 66 -7.19 3.60 -9.04
N ALA A 67 -7.98 2.54 -8.83
CA ALA A 67 -9.29 2.38 -9.46
C ALA A 67 -10.33 3.38 -8.95
N SER A 68 -10.33 3.67 -7.63
CA SER A 68 -11.25 4.65 -7.05
C SER A 68 -11.02 6.07 -7.62
N SER A 69 -9.76 6.50 -7.70
CA SER A 69 -9.45 7.87 -8.15
C SER A 69 -9.88 8.18 -9.60
N ILE A 70 -9.89 7.16 -10.47
CA ILE A 70 -10.31 7.30 -11.87
C ILE A 70 -11.83 7.42 -11.97
N ASN A 71 -12.56 6.70 -11.12
CA ASN A 71 -14.03 6.77 -11.09
C ASN A 71 -14.50 8.15 -10.61
N ASP A 72 -13.86 8.72 -9.59
CA ASP A 72 -14.19 10.05 -9.08
C ASP A 72 -13.95 11.14 -10.15
N MET A 73 -12.83 11.06 -10.87
CA MET A 73 -12.53 11.97 -11.99
C MET A 73 -13.54 11.85 -13.13
N ARG A 74 -13.98 10.63 -13.46
CA ARG A 74 -15.00 10.41 -14.49
C ARG A 74 -16.36 10.96 -14.06
N SER A 75 -16.71 10.80 -12.79
CA SER A 75 -17.95 11.34 -12.23
C SER A 75 -18.00 12.86 -12.31
N LEU A 76 -16.91 13.54 -11.97
CA LEU A 76 -16.83 15.00 -12.03
C LEU A 76 -16.86 15.52 -13.48
N ASN A 77 -16.21 14.82 -14.41
CA ASN A 77 -16.24 15.16 -15.83
C ASN A 77 -17.65 14.98 -16.43
N ASN A 78 -18.37 13.93 -16.04
CA ASN A 78 -19.76 13.73 -16.46
C ASN A 78 -20.67 14.83 -15.91
N PHE A 79 -20.53 15.19 -14.64
CA PHE A 79 -21.28 16.30 -14.04
C PHE A 79 -21.02 17.64 -14.75
N MET A 80 -19.76 17.92 -15.10
CA MET A 80 -19.41 19.13 -15.85
C MET A 80 -20.06 19.15 -17.24
N ASN A 81 -20.04 18.02 -17.97
CA ASN A 81 -20.70 17.91 -19.27
C ASN A 81 -22.23 18.06 -19.17
N GLU A 82 -22.84 17.48 -18.14
CA GLU A 82 -24.27 17.56 -17.91
C GLU A 82 -24.74 19.01 -17.68
N ILE A 83 -23.97 19.81 -16.93
CA ILE A 83 -24.26 21.25 -16.76
C ILE A 83 -24.05 22.05 -18.06
N LEU A 84 -23.05 21.68 -18.87
CA LEU A 84 -22.76 22.36 -20.13
C LEU A 84 -23.78 22.05 -21.23
N GLU A 85 -24.33 20.83 -21.25
CA GLU A 85 -25.34 20.39 -22.23
C GLU A 85 -26.75 20.84 -21.86
N ASN A 86 -27.03 21.05 -20.57
CA ASN A 86 -28.32 21.54 -20.07
C ASN A 86 -28.42 23.09 -20.10
N LYS A 87 -27.63 23.76 -20.96
CA LYS A 87 -27.59 25.21 -21.13
C LYS A 87 -27.64 25.57 -22.61
#